data_AF-A0A1H0FEW2-F1
#
_entry.id   AF-A0A1H0FEW2-F1
#
_cell.length_a   1.000
_cell.length_b   1.000
_cell.length_c   1.000
_cell.angle_alpha   90.00
_cell.angle_beta   90.00
_cell.angle_gamma   90.00
#
_symmetry.space_group_name_H-M   'P 1'
#
loop_
_entity.id
_entity.type
_entity.pdbx_description
1 polymer ?
#
loop_
_entity_poly.entity_id
_entity_poly.type
_entity_poly.pdbx_seq_one_letter_code
_entity_poly.pdbx_strand_id
1 'polypeptide(L)'
;MFADADIHPASIMLISRPYQQRRAYATCRKVWPEVEVICSSRPLPLDEYIATIGDVDRVITMLVGDTQRITQYARLGFAIEQDVPEPVHAAYQRLVDAGFTSRLI
;
A
#
# COMPACT_ATOMS: atom_id res chain seq x y z
N MET A 1 6.41 1.23 -22.27
CA MET A 1 6.89 -0.14 -21.96
C MET A 1 5.95 -1.23 -22.47
N PHE A 2 4.63 -1.20 -22.25
CA PHE A 2 3.68 -2.12 -22.91
C PHE A 2 2.99 -1.52 -24.14
N ALA A 3 2.48 -0.30 -24.04
CA ALA A 3 1.89 0.43 -25.18
C ALA A 3 2.88 0.62 -26.33
N ASP A 4 4.15 0.95 -26.02
CA ASP A 4 5.22 1.06 -27.01
C ASP A 4 5.53 -0.26 -27.73
N ALA A 5 5.12 -1.39 -27.14
CA ALA A 5 5.26 -2.73 -27.70
C ALA A 5 3.93 -3.27 -28.27
N ASP A 6 2.88 -2.43 -28.36
CA ASP A 6 1.51 -2.80 -28.75
C ASP A 6 0.90 -3.95 -27.94
N ILE A 7 1.26 -4.03 -26.65
CA ILE A 7 0.74 -5.02 -25.72
C ILE A 7 -0.38 -4.38 -24.89
N HIS A 8 -1.58 -4.94 -24.99
CA HIS A 8 -2.77 -4.52 -24.25
C HIS A 8 -3.24 -5.65 -23.32
N PRO A 9 -2.67 -5.76 -22.10
CA PRO A 9 -3.04 -6.84 -21.19
C PRO A 9 -4.47 -6.65 -20.68
N ALA A 10 -5.26 -7.71 -20.68
CA ALA A 10 -6.57 -7.71 -20.05
C ALA A 10 -6.48 -7.72 -18.50
N SER A 11 -5.41 -8.33 -17.96
CA SER A 11 -5.16 -8.42 -16.53
C SER A 11 -3.67 -8.32 -16.17
N ILE A 12 -3.39 -7.84 -14.96
CA ILE A 12 -2.05 -7.70 -14.40
C ILE A 12 -2.04 -8.21 -12.95
N MET A 13 -1.03 -9.02 -12.62
CA MET A 13 -0.75 -9.44 -11.25
C MET A 13 0.40 -8.63 -10.65
N LEU A 14 0.12 -7.90 -9.58
CA LEU A 14 1.09 -7.11 -8.81
C LEU A 14 1.54 -7.90 -7.58
N ILE A 15 2.82 -8.27 -7.54
CA ILE A 15 3.45 -8.87 -6.36
C ILE A 15 4.15 -7.79 -5.55
N SER A 16 3.77 -7.64 -4.27
CA SER A 16 4.35 -6.61 -3.40
C SER A 16 4.51 -7.10 -1.96
N ARG A 17 5.06 -6.24 -1.08
CA ARG A 17 5.00 -6.48 0.37
C ARG A 17 3.55 -6.42 0.84
N PRO A 18 3.14 -7.22 1.85
CA PRO A 18 1.74 -7.29 2.26
C PRO A 18 1.07 -5.94 2.50
N TYR A 19 1.79 -5.02 3.15
CA TYR A 19 1.30 -3.69 3.48
C TYR A 19 1.21 -2.70 2.31
N GLN A 20 1.78 -3.02 1.14
CA GLN A 20 1.82 -2.13 -0.02
C GLN A 20 0.72 -2.44 -1.05
N GLN A 21 0.05 -3.59 -0.93
CA GLN A 21 -0.87 -4.08 -1.96
C GLN A 21 -1.97 -3.07 -2.30
N ARG A 22 -2.61 -2.45 -1.29
CA ARG A 22 -3.70 -1.50 -1.51
C ARG A 22 -3.25 -0.25 -2.25
N ARG A 23 -2.06 0.27 -1.91
CA ARG A 23 -1.49 1.43 -2.61
C ARG A 23 -1.04 1.07 -4.03
N ALA A 24 -0.44 -0.10 -4.23
CA ALA A 24 -0.06 -0.59 -5.55
C ALA A 24 -1.28 -0.74 -6.47
N TYR A 25 -2.38 -1.30 -5.94
CA TYR A 25 -3.66 -1.37 -6.64
C TYR A 25 -4.15 0.02 -7.05
N ALA A 26 -4.22 0.95 -6.10
CA ALA A 26 -4.77 2.28 -6.34
C ALA A 26 -3.95 3.10 -7.35
N THR A 27 -2.62 2.98 -7.32
CA THR A 27 -1.74 3.59 -8.33
C THR A 27 -1.91 2.91 -9.69
N CYS A 28 -1.98 1.58 -9.74
CA CYS A 28 -2.16 0.85 -11.00
C CYS A 28 -3.49 1.23 -11.69
N ARG A 29 -4.61 1.25 -10.94
CA ARG A 29 -5.91 1.66 -11.47
C ARG A 29 -5.95 3.13 -11.91
N LYS A 30 -5.10 4.00 -11.35
CA LYS A 30 -4.96 5.39 -11.80
C LYS A 30 -4.28 5.47 -13.16
N VAL A 31 -3.27 4.63 -13.40
CA VAL A 31 -2.45 4.63 -14.63
C VAL A 31 -3.11 3.81 -15.75
N TRP A 32 -3.72 2.68 -15.39
CA TRP A 32 -4.42 1.75 -16.29
C TRP A 32 -5.83 1.46 -15.74
N PRO A 33 -6.82 2.31 -16.03
CA PRO A 33 -8.17 2.16 -15.50
C PRO A 33 -8.89 0.89 -15.96
N GLU A 34 -8.60 0.47 -17.19
CA GLU A 34 -9.28 -0.60 -17.93
C GLU A 34 -8.73 -2.00 -17.64
N VAL A 35 -7.55 -2.12 -17.04
CA VAL A 35 -6.94 -3.43 -16.77
C VAL A 35 -7.49 -4.02 -15.48
N GLU A 36 -7.74 -5.32 -15.49
CA GLU A 36 -8.02 -6.06 -14.27
C GLU A 36 -6.74 -6.16 -13.43
N VAL A 37 -6.78 -5.60 -12.21
CA VAL A 37 -5.61 -5.60 -11.32
C VAL A 37 -5.82 -6.60 -10.19
N ILE A 38 -4.94 -7.59 -10.13
CA ILE A 38 -4.87 -8.58 -9.07
C ILE A 38 -3.63 -8.27 -8.23
N CYS A 39 -3.80 -8.11 -6.92
CA CYS A 39 -2.67 -7.97 -6.01
C CYS A 39 -2.44 -9.27 -5.25
N SER A 40 -1.17 -9.64 -5.11
CA SER A 40 -0.77 -10.75 -4.27
C SER A 40 0.49 -10.40 -3.49
N SER A 41 0.66 -11.07 -2.37
CA SER A 41 1.84 -11.02 -1.52
C SER A 41 1.96 -12.34 -0.78
N ARG A 42 3.12 -12.58 -0.16
CA ARG A 42 3.27 -13.73 0.72
C ARG A 42 2.27 -13.61 1.89
N PRO A 43 1.35 -14.57 2.08
CA PRO A 43 0.46 -14.57 3.22
C PRO A 43 1.30 -14.87 4.47
N LEU A 44 1.48 -13.85 5.30
CA LEU A 44 2.34 -13.94 6.48
C LEU A 44 1.69 -13.16 7.63
N PRO A 45 1.54 -13.77 8.82
CA PRO A 45 1.18 -13.06 10.04
C PRO A 45 2.14 -11.90 10.35
N LEU A 46 1.66 -10.88 11.05
CA LEU A 46 2.45 -9.69 11.35
C LEU A 46 3.67 -10.01 12.22
N ASP A 47 3.50 -10.84 13.24
CA ASP A 47 4.55 -11.32 14.14
C ASP A 47 5.64 -12.08 13.38
N GLU A 48 5.25 -12.97 12.46
CA GLU A 48 6.20 -13.64 11.58
C GLU A 48 6.91 -12.63 10.65
N TYR A 49 6.19 -11.65 10.09
CA TYR A 49 6.81 -10.61 9.24
C TYR A 49 7.83 -9.78 10.02
N ILE A 50 7.49 -9.39 11.26
CA ILE A 50 8.39 -8.71 12.19
C ILE A 50 9.62 -9.57 12.44
N ALA A 51 9.45 -10.86 12.72
CA ALA A 51 10.57 -11.78 12.95
C ALA A 51 11.52 -11.87 11.75
N THR A 52 11.02 -11.77 10.50
CA THR A 52 11.89 -11.74 9.31
C THR A 52 12.75 -10.48 9.20
N ILE A 53 12.33 -9.37 9.82
CA ILE A 53 13.03 -8.08 9.76
C ILE A 53 13.88 -7.84 11.02
N GLY A 54 13.46 -8.36 12.17
CA GLY A 54 14.16 -8.23 13.45
C GLY A 54 13.99 -6.88 14.15
N ASP A 55 13.08 -6.03 13.68
CA ASP A 55 12.88 -4.68 14.20
C ASP A 55 11.39 -4.30 14.14
N VAL A 56 10.75 -4.33 15.31
CA VAL A 56 9.32 -4.04 15.48
C VAL A 56 9.02 -2.60 15.07
N ASP A 57 9.76 -1.63 15.62
CA ASP A 57 9.50 -0.21 15.42
C ASP A 57 9.65 0.19 13.95
N ARG A 58 10.63 -0.39 13.26
CA ARG A 58 10.81 -0.23 11.82
C ARG A 58 9.60 -0.75 11.04
N VAL A 59 9.09 -1.93 11.37
CA VAL A 59 7.91 -2.50 10.69
C VAL A 59 6.68 -1.65 10.93
N ILE A 60 6.41 -1.28 12.19
CA ILE A 60 5.25 -0.45 12.53
C ILE A 60 5.33 0.90 11.82
N THR A 61 6.50 1.56 11.81
CA THR A 61 6.65 2.84 11.10
C THR A 61 6.49 2.68 9.58
N MET A 62 6.88 1.54 8.99
CA MET A 62 6.59 1.25 7.57
C MET A 62 5.08 1.14 7.32
N LEU A 63 4.34 0.43 8.18
CA LEU A 63 2.88 0.28 8.08
C LEU A 63 2.16 1.62 8.21
N VAL A 64 2.56 2.44 9.18
CA VAL A 64 2.00 3.78 9.43
C VAL A 64 2.23 4.67 8.21
N GLY A 65 3.46 4.72 7.70
CA GLY A 65 3.79 5.48 6.50
C GLY A 65 3.03 5.02 5.25
N ASP A 66 2.92 3.71 5.00
CA ASP A 66 2.19 3.23 3.81
C ASP A 66 0.69 3.51 3.93
N THR A 67 0.13 3.42 5.15
CA THR A 67 -1.28 3.74 5.44
C THR A 67 -1.59 5.21 5.17
N GLN A 68 -0.73 6.14 5.60
CA GLN A 68 -0.89 7.57 5.28
C GLN A 68 -0.92 7.81 3.77
N ARG A 69 -0.07 7.11 3.01
CA ARG A 69 0.05 7.28 1.56
C ARG A 69 -1.19 6.83 0.80
N ILE A 70 -2.02 5.94 1.35
CA ILE A 70 -3.29 5.54 0.72
C ILE A 70 -4.15 6.77 0.45
N THR A 71 -4.26 7.69 1.41
CA THR A 71 -5.08 8.91 1.27
C THR A 71 -4.29 10.08 0.68
N GLN A 72 -3.03 10.27 1.10
CA GLN A 72 -2.23 11.40 0.61
C GLN A 72 -1.92 11.29 -0.88
N TYR A 73 -1.64 10.09 -1.39
CA TYR A 73 -1.36 9.94 -2.83
C TYR A 73 -2.61 10.15 -3.68
N ALA A 74 -3.80 9.80 -3.16
CA ALA A 74 -5.05 10.13 -3.84
C ALA A 74 -5.26 11.65 -3.92
N ARG A 75 -5.06 12.37 -2.81
CA ARG A 75 -5.14 13.85 -2.77
C ARG A 75 -4.17 14.54 -3.72
N LEU A 76 -2.96 13.98 -3.87
CA LEU A 76 -1.94 14.48 -4.79
C LEU A 76 -2.15 14.01 -6.25
N GLY A 77 -3.18 13.21 -6.53
CA GLY A 77 -3.49 12.72 -7.87
C GLY A 77 -2.64 11.55 -8.36
N PHE A 78 -1.82 10.94 -7.49
CA PHE A 78 -0.94 9.80 -7.81
C PHE A 78 -1.61 8.43 -7.72
N ALA A 79 -2.79 8.36 -7.10
CA ALA A 79 -3.57 7.13 -6.95
C ALA A 79 -5.06 7.45 -7.03
N ILE A 80 -5.90 6.44 -7.25
CA ILE A 80 -7.35 6.58 -7.02
C ILE A 80 -7.65 6.62 -5.51
N GLU A 81 -8.78 7.23 -5.15
CA GLU A 81 -9.26 7.17 -3.78
C GLU A 81 -9.56 5.73 -3.34
N GLN A 82 -9.34 5.45 -2.06
CA GLN A 82 -9.61 4.17 -1.43
C GLN A 82 -10.39 4.42 -0.16
N ASP A 83 -11.43 3.64 0.07
CA ASP A 83 -12.09 3.60 1.36
C ASP A 83 -11.11 3.07 2.42
N VAL A 84 -10.94 3.85 3.49
CA VAL A 84 -10.13 3.50 4.65
C VAL A 84 -11.09 3.45 5.83
N PRO A 85 -11.44 2.24 6.31
CA PRO A 85 -12.42 2.10 7.38
C PRO A 85 -11.98 2.82 8.66
N GLU A 86 -12.94 3.35 9.41
CA GLU A 86 -12.69 4.09 10.65
C GLU A 86 -11.79 3.34 11.66
N PRO A 87 -11.92 2.01 11.87
CA PRO A 87 -11.00 1.29 12.76
C PRO A 87 -9.53 1.34 12.30
N VAL A 88 -9.28 1.40 10.99
CA VAL A 88 -7.94 1.53 10.41
C VAL A 88 -7.42 2.94 10.62
N HIS A 89 -8.26 3.97 10.40
CA HIS A 89 -7.91 5.35 10.69
C HIS A 89 -7.58 5.57 12.17
N ALA A 90 -8.41 5.05 13.07
CA ALA A 90 -8.18 5.14 14.51
C ALA A 90 -6.89 4.42 14.93
N ALA A 91 -6.59 3.24 14.36
CA ALA A 91 -5.35 2.53 14.64
C ALA A 91 -4.11 3.30 14.13
N TYR A 92 -4.19 3.85 12.92
CA TYR A 92 -3.16 4.73 12.36
C TYR A 92 -2.90 5.93 13.29
N GLN A 93 -3.95 6.63 13.74
CA GLN A 93 -3.80 7.81 14.59
C GLN A 93 -3.15 7.46 15.93
N ARG A 94 -3.57 6.36 16.59
CA ARG A 94 -2.92 5.92 17.84
C ARG A 94 -1.43 5.65 17.69
N LEU A 95 -1.01 5.09 16.55
CA LEU A 95 0.41 4.84 16.29
C LEU A 95 1.18 6.12 15.97
N VAL A 96 0.57 7.08 15.27
CA VAL A 96 1.15 8.41 15.07
C VAL A 96 1.34 9.11 16.42
N ASP A 97 0.33 9.11 17.28
CA ASP A 97 0.37 9.71 18.61
C ASP A 97 1.40 9.04 19.52
N ALA A 98 1.65 7.74 19.33
CA ALA A 98 2.70 6.97 20.01
C ALA A 98 4.12 7.22 19.46
N GLY A 99 4.27 8.03 18.40
CA GLY A 99 5.58 8.46 17.88
C GLY A 99 6.12 7.68 16.67
N PHE A 100 5.34 6.79 16.05
CA PHE A 100 5.76 6.03 14.85
C PHE A 100 5.73 6.87 13.56
N THR A 101 6.38 8.02 13.56
CA THR A 101 6.20 9.08 12.55
C THR A 101 7.33 9.18 11.51
N SER A 102 8.43 8.44 11.66
CA SER A 102 9.65 8.60 10.86
C SER A 102 9.52 8.32 9.35
N ARG A 103 8.36 7.82 8.90
CA ARG A 103 8.05 7.55 7.49
C ARG A 103 6.79 8.26 6.98
N LEU A 104 6.22 9.14 7.78
CA LEU A 104 5.16 10.04 7.33
C LEU A 104 5.71 11.05 6.31
N ILE A 105 4.82 11.61 5.50
CA ILE A 105 5.07 12.64 4.49
C ILE A 105 4.12 13.82 4.65
#